data_AF-A0A1W1UCA4-F1
#
_entry.id   AF-A0A1W1UCA4-F1
#
_cell.length_a   1.000
_cell.length_b   1.000
_cell.length_c   1.000
_cell.angle_alpha   90.00
_cell.angle_beta   90.00
_cell.angle_gamma   90.00
#
_symmetry.space_group_name_H-M   'P 1'
#
loop_
_entity.id
_entity.type
_entity.pdbx_description
1 polymer ?
#
loop_
_entity_poly.entity_id
_entity_poly.type
_entity_poly.pdbx_seq_one_letter_code
_entity_poly.pdbx_strand_id
1 'polypeptide(L)'
;MKFKNTFEKYDLLESFYYILDELVQVKDSEDLIYSQIYESFGPQLPKSIILFDRHKNKKALNERFMYFIEKSLYDAEELWKPLSRSYFTVLELFDNQAEDRLIGKNFKISNLPKDVSSGEFLLCRILEIDEEYFIYGDYVPVTFLHGEAIIDEFKRLHPFENLNPMQLKYMSYDLFMLYFVSSLDENIFSSDVDLFVTGAISTLMFNKPELSLFMEMSSFGSEKFFYATELLSIFYLRILLPKNQNYSSFKRINFHAYFKEAAQRGCFKNETELITVLDTMTEVYKFFSRFREDYKTAVSKLKEVKQDIFNLMDDLKNSMQGFYYDEKILKLISTPQTVISDLDTIENTIESESITESITTGSLTSKSVQILAEAVDIKPTKKVVSYTSYHFPYIDFLYRFLKFKDLVETYDEVIISHLFDDFINLEEDEILAILYNSIFNIKFLEEIYPPIKVKEYVALFNKLFSKLKNEELLFDNLDDEEKHFVDAFSRIGLLNVTDVVKLSTTAINLINYNSNLSDNIISLSDYR
;
A
#
# COMPACT_ATOMS: atom_id res chain seq x y z
N MET A 1 -25.93 49.77 -23.43
CA MET A 1 -24.59 50.39 -23.39
C MET A 1 -23.60 49.33 -23.87
N LYS A 2 -22.59 49.70 -24.68
CA LYS A 2 -21.58 48.73 -25.13
C LYS A 2 -20.39 48.78 -24.19
N PHE A 3 -19.81 47.61 -23.88
CA PHE A 3 -18.53 47.51 -23.20
C PHE A 3 -17.44 48.15 -24.06
N LYS A 4 -16.52 48.89 -23.43
CA LYS A 4 -15.38 49.51 -24.13
C LYS A 4 -14.23 48.54 -24.31
N ASN A 5 -14.11 47.51 -23.45
CA ASN A 5 -13.08 46.48 -23.51
C ASN A 5 -13.48 45.25 -22.66
N THR A 6 -12.66 44.19 -22.73
CA THR A 6 -12.83 42.92 -22.00
C THR A 6 -12.77 43.10 -20.48
N PHE A 7 -11.94 44.01 -19.97
CA PHE A 7 -11.82 44.28 -18.53
C PHE A 7 -13.11 44.87 -17.94
N GLU A 8 -13.82 45.76 -18.65
CA GLU A 8 -15.12 46.28 -18.19
C GLU A 8 -16.18 45.16 -18.08
N LYS A 9 -16.09 44.11 -18.91
CA LYS A 9 -16.96 42.91 -18.79
C LYS A 9 -16.58 42.09 -17.55
N TYR A 10 -15.28 41.87 -17.34
CA TYR A 10 -14.76 41.17 -16.18
C TYR A 10 -15.15 41.86 -14.87
N ASP A 11 -14.90 43.16 -14.73
CA ASP A 11 -15.17 43.93 -13.50
C ASP A 11 -16.66 43.86 -13.10
N LEU A 12 -17.56 43.86 -14.09
CA LEU A 12 -19.00 43.74 -13.85
C LEU A 12 -19.39 42.32 -13.38
N LEU A 13 -18.79 41.28 -13.97
CA LEU A 13 -19.01 39.89 -13.56
C LEU A 13 -18.38 39.61 -12.18
N GLU A 14 -17.23 40.21 -11.88
CA GLU A 14 -16.57 40.13 -10.58
C GLU A 14 -17.42 40.80 -9.50
N SER A 15 -18.01 41.96 -9.81
CA SER A 15 -18.99 42.60 -8.92
C SER A 15 -20.18 41.68 -8.62
N PHE A 16 -20.65 40.92 -9.62
CA PHE A 16 -21.70 39.91 -9.40
C PHE A 16 -21.25 38.79 -8.46
N TYR A 17 -19.99 38.34 -8.55
CA TYR A 17 -19.43 37.30 -7.68
C TYR A 17 -19.47 37.71 -6.20
N TYR A 18 -19.04 38.92 -5.88
CA TYR A 18 -18.94 39.35 -4.48
C TYR A 18 -20.29 39.68 -3.82
N ILE A 19 -21.31 40.05 -4.60
CA ILE A 19 -22.66 40.26 -4.05
C ILE A 19 -23.50 38.97 -3.99
N LEU A 20 -23.04 37.90 -4.65
CA LEU A 20 -23.79 36.63 -4.75
C LEU A 20 -24.08 36.06 -3.36
N ASP A 21 -23.12 36.15 -2.43
CA ASP A 21 -23.26 35.66 -1.06
C ASP A 21 -24.36 36.40 -0.26
N GLU A 22 -24.61 37.68 -0.58
CA GLU A 22 -25.68 38.51 0.00
C GLU A 22 -27.05 38.22 -0.64
N LEU A 23 -27.07 37.89 -1.94
CA LEU A 23 -28.28 37.54 -2.70
C LEU A 23 -28.79 36.12 -2.40
N VAL A 24 -28.08 35.38 -1.55
CA VAL A 24 -28.36 33.97 -1.24
C VAL A 24 -28.77 33.84 0.22
N GLN A 25 -30.09 33.87 0.42
CA GLN A 25 -30.72 33.26 1.59
C GLN A 25 -30.75 31.76 1.34
N VAL A 26 -29.93 30.99 2.05
CA VAL A 26 -30.10 29.53 2.07
C VAL A 26 -31.33 29.26 2.95
N LYS A 27 -32.50 29.28 2.33
CA LYS A 27 -33.72 28.69 2.89
C LYS A 27 -33.98 27.43 2.09
N ASP A 28 -33.58 26.28 2.65
CA ASP A 28 -34.45 25.12 2.84
C ASP A 28 -33.65 23.91 3.34
N SER A 29 -34.17 23.34 4.41
CA SER A 29 -33.60 22.37 5.34
C SER A 29 -33.72 20.92 4.88
N GLU A 30 -33.65 20.64 3.58
CA GLU A 30 -33.76 19.28 3.02
C GLU A 30 -32.61 18.87 2.07
N ASP A 31 -31.62 19.75 1.87
CA ASP A 31 -30.48 19.43 1.01
C ASP A 31 -29.35 18.76 1.81
N LEU A 32 -29.29 17.43 1.71
CA LEU A 32 -28.31 16.57 2.41
C LEU A 32 -26.86 17.01 2.18
N ILE A 33 -26.56 17.59 1.01
CA ILE A 33 -25.21 18.04 0.67
C ILE A 33 -24.92 19.37 1.36
N TYR A 34 -25.88 20.31 1.39
CA TYR A 34 -25.72 21.56 2.16
C TYR A 34 -25.61 21.30 3.66
N SER A 35 -26.38 20.34 4.20
CA SER A 35 -26.24 19.96 5.61
C SER A 35 -24.89 19.32 5.88
N GLN A 36 -24.40 18.40 5.03
CA GLN A 36 -23.07 17.80 5.18
C GLN A 36 -21.94 18.84 5.14
N ILE A 37 -22.03 19.82 4.24
CA ILE A 37 -21.05 20.91 4.12
C ILE A 37 -21.16 21.86 5.32
N TYR A 38 -22.37 22.26 5.71
CA TYR A 38 -22.57 23.14 6.86
C TYR A 38 -22.15 22.47 8.18
N GLU A 39 -22.42 21.17 8.35
CA GLU A 39 -21.99 20.35 9.48
C GLU A 39 -20.47 20.18 9.52
N SER A 40 -19.82 20.01 8.36
CA SER A 40 -18.36 19.81 8.27
C SER A 40 -17.58 21.12 8.36
N PHE A 41 -18.13 22.26 7.91
CA PHE A 41 -17.35 23.48 7.65
C PHE A 41 -17.93 24.78 8.26
N GLY A 42 -19.14 24.76 8.83
CA GLY A 42 -19.72 25.92 9.52
C GLY A 42 -20.08 27.12 8.60
N PRO A 43 -20.29 28.33 9.17
CA PRO A 43 -20.81 29.50 8.46
C PRO A 43 -19.80 30.22 7.54
N GLN A 44 -18.54 29.76 7.47
CA GLN A 44 -17.46 30.43 6.71
C GLN A 44 -17.35 30.00 5.25
N LEU A 45 -18.24 29.13 4.78
CA LEU A 45 -18.23 28.66 3.39
C LEU A 45 -18.57 29.77 2.38
N PRO A 46 -17.80 29.95 1.30
CA PRO A 46 -18.20 30.80 0.17
C PRO A 46 -19.44 30.21 -0.52
N LYS A 47 -20.61 30.84 -0.35
CA LYS A 47 -21.88 30.34 -0.93
C LYS A 47 -21.86 30.38 -2.46
N SER A 48 -21.06 31.29 -3.01
CA SER A 48 -20.72 31.42 -4.42
C SER A 48 -20.33 30.08 -5.07
N ILE A 49 -19.51 29.26 -4.39
CA ILE A 49 -19.00 27.98 -4.93
C ILE A 49 -20.15 26.98 -5.14
N ILE A 50 -21.04 26.83 -4.16
CA ILE A 50 -22.23 25.94 -4.28
C ILE A 50 -23.14 26.35 -5.45
N LEU A 51 -23.28 27.65 -5.72
CA LEU A 51 -24.21 28.17 -6.72
C LEU A 51 -23.72 28.00 -8.15
N PHE A 52 -22.41 28.13 -8.36
CA PHE A 52 -21.81 28.00 -9.69
C PHE A 52 -21.72 26.54 -10.18
N ASP A 53 -21.62 25.58 -9.25
CA ASP A 53 -21.27 24.20 -9.60
C ASP A 53 -22.46 23.24 -9.60
N ARG A 54 -23.59 23.61 -8.97
CA ARG A 54 -24.78 22.76 -8.98
C ARG A 54 -25.58 22.92 -10.27
N HIS A 55 -25.60 21.90 -11.13
CA HIS A 55 -26.44 21.87 -12.35
C HIS A 55 -27.93 22.16 -12.06
N LYS A 56 -28.45 21.73 -10.90
CA LYS A 56 -29.82 22.01 -10.45
C LYS A 56 -30.09 23.50 -10.17
N ASN A 57 -29.05 24.30 -9.95
CA ASN A 57 -29.15 25.73 -9.62
C ASN A 57 -28.97 26.65 -10.83
N LYS A 58 -28.75 26.12 -12.05
CA LYS A 58 -28.57 26.95 -13.26
C LYS A 58 -29.70 27.97 -13.45
N LYS A 59 -30.94 27.58 -13.15
CA LYS A 59 -32.12 28.45 -13.19
C LYS A 59 -32.03 29.57 -12.15
N ALA A 60 -31.71 29.22 -10.90
CA ALA A 60 -31.59 30.19 -9.81
C ALA A 60 -30.38 31.13 -9.95
N LEU A 61 -29.26 30.65 -10.52
CA LEU A 61 -28.12 31.47 -10.88
C LEU A 61 -28.48 32.46 -12.00
N ASN A 62 -29.21 31.98 -13.02
CA ASN A 62 -29.70 32.83 -14.10
C ASN A 62 -30.67 33.90 -13.58
N GLU A 63 -31.65 33.54 -12.76
CA GLU A 63 -32.60 34.50 -12.17
C GLU A 63 -31.89 35.60 -11.36
N ARG A 64 -30.90 35.24 -10.54
CA ARG A 64 -30.10 36.21 -9.78
C ARG A 64 -29.22 37.07 -10.68
N PHE A 65 -28.62 36.47 -11.71
CA PHE A 65 -27.83 37.18 -12.69
C PHE A 65 -28.68 38.18 -13.48
N MET A 66 -29.86 37.78 -13.93
CA MET A 66 -30.80 38.66 -14.61
C MET A 66 -31.25 39.79 -13.69
N TYR A 67 -31.56 39.52 -12.41
CA TYR A 67 -31.87 40.57 -11.43
C TYR A 67 -30.72 41.56 -11.22
N PHE A 68 -29.47 41.09 -11.20
CA PHE A 68 -28.29 41.94 -11.13
C PHE A 68 -28.11 42.79 -12.38
N ILE A 69 -28.25 42.19 -13.57
CA ILE A 69 -28.05 42.85 -14.86
C ILE A 69 -29.22 43.76 -15.25
N GLU A 70 -30.45 43.51 -14.79
CA GLU A 70 -31.60 44.39 -15.00
C GLU A 70 -31.37 45.80 -14.43
N LYS A 71 -30.48 45.92 -13.43
CA LYS A 71 -30.03 47.21 -12.88
C LYS A 71 -28.88 47.85 -13.66
N SER A 72 -28.33 47.13 -14.64
CA SER A 72 -27.24 47.54 -15.51
C SER A 72 -27.77 47.88 -16.91
N LEU A 73 -27.14 48.82 -17.63
CA LEU A 73 -27.53 49.18 -18.99
C LEU A 73 -26.95 48.23 -20.06
N TYR A 74 -26.45 47.05 -19.68
CA TYR A 74 -25.63 46.16 -20.50
C TYR A 74 -26.38 44.91 -20.99
N ASP A 75 -25.86 44.26 -22.04
CA ASP A 75 -26.44 43.06 -22.64
C ASP A 75 -26.21 41.82 -21.74
N ALA A 76 -27.29 41.22 -21.25
CA ALA A 76 -27.23 40.06 -20.38
C ALA A 76 -26.69 38.80 -21.08
N GLU A 77 -26.97 38.61 -22.36
CA GLU A 77 -26.59 37.39 -23.09
C GLU A 77 -25.08 37.35 -23.34
N GLU A 78 -24.49 38.51 -23.63
CA GLU A 78 -23.06 38.70 -23.84
C GLU A 78 -22.23 38.30 -22.60
N LEU A 79 -22.77 38.53 -21.40
CA LEU A 79 -22.11 38.26 -20.12
C LEU A 79 -22.46 36.89 -19.53
N TRP A 80 -23.68 36.40 -19.77
CA TRP A 80 -24.13 35.11 -19.26
C TRP A 80 -23.36 33.94 -19.86
N LYS A 81 -23.00 34.04 -21.15
CA LYS A 81 -22.29 32.96 -21.85
C LYS A 81 -20.91 32.66 -21.22
N PRO A 82 -20.00 33.63 -21.00
CA PRO A 82 -18.79 33.44 -20.20
C PRO A 82 -19.08 32.84 -18.81
N LEU A 83 -19.99 33.47 -18.05
CA LEU A 83 -20.29 33.08 -16.68
C LEU A 83 -20.76 31.63 -16.57
N SER A 84 -21.64 31.22 -17.49
CA SER A 84 -22.17 29.86 -17.57
C SER A 84 -21.17 28.81 -18.04
N ARG A 85 -19.98 29.20 -18.49
CA ARG A 85 -18.89 28.30 -18.88
C ARG A 85 -17.72 28.28 -17.91
N SER A 86 -17.75 29.12 -16.88
CA SER A 86 -16.74 29.11 -15.84
C SER A 86 -16.68 27.75 -15.11
N TYR A 87 -15.49 27.36 -14.68
CA TYR A 87 -15.23 26.06 -14.03
C TYR A 87 -14.11 26.19 -13.00
N PHE A 88 -14.15 25.33 -11.98
CA PHE A 88 -13.15 25.30 -10.92
C PHE A 88 -12.01 24.36 -11.31
N THR A 89 -10.77 24.71 -10.96
CA THR A 89 -9.58 23.97 -11.38
C THR A 89 -8.38 24.22 -10.46
N VAL A 90 -7.30 23.47 -10.70
CA VAL A 90 -5.97 23.66 -10.09
C VAL A 90 -5.03 24.21 -11.16
N LEU A 91 -4.57 25.44 -10.95
CA LEU A 91 -3.58 26.10 -11.80
C LEU A 91 -2.18 25.98 -11.21
N GLU A 92 -1.19 25.77 -12.06
CA GLU A 92 0.20 26.06 -11.75
C GLU A 92 0.61 27.35 -12.47
N LEU A 93 1.23 28.28 -11.75
CA LEU A 93 1.58 29.58 -12.28
C LEU A 93 3.03 29.66 -12.75
N PHE A 94 3.24 30.44 -13.79
CA PHE A 94 4.54 30.79 -14.36
C PHE A 94 4.57 32.29 -14.64
N ASP A 95 5.76 32.86 -14.81
CA ASP A 95 6.01 34.32 -14.88
C ASP A 95 5.00 35.15 -15.71
N ASN A 96 4.45 34.60 -16.80
CA ASN A 96 3.42 35.26 -17.63
C ASN A 96 2.33 34.30 -18.14
N GLN A 97 2.22 33.10 -17.56
CA GLN A 97 1.37 32.01 -18.05
C GLN A 97 0.87 31.15 -16.90
N ALA A 98 -0.21 30.41 -17.11
CA ALA A 98 -0.66 29.38 -16.18
C ALA A 98 -0.94 28.09 -16.94
N GLU A 99 -0.66 26.96 -16.31
CA GLU A 99 -1.10 25.65 -16.75
C GLU A 99 -2.28 25.20 -15.89
N ASP A 100 -3.39 24.87 -16.52
CA ASP A 100 -4.42 24.08 -15.87
C ASP A 100 -3.98 22.62 -15.82
N ARG A 101 -3.67 22.15 -14.62
CA ARG A 101 -3.07 20.83 -14.38
C ARG A 101 -4.08 19.68 -14.46
N LEU A 102 -5.38 19.97 -14.48
CA LEU A 102 -6.44 18.97 -14.62
C LEU A 102 -6.76 18.67 -16.08
N ILE A 103 -6.82 19.70 -16.94
CA ILE A 103 -7.05 19.52 -18.39
C ILE A 103 -5.76 19.58 -19.23
N GLY A 104 -4.62 19.90 -18.63
CA GLY A 104 -3.32 19.98 -19.31
C GLY A 104 -3.26 21.11 -20.34
N LYS A 105 -3.90 22.25 -20.06
CA LYS A 105 -4.01 23.38 -20.99
C LYS A 105 -3.27 24.61 -20.47
N ASN A 106 -2.42 25.18 -21.31
CA ASN A 106 -1.75 26.44 -21.04
C ASN A 106 -2.57 27.64 -21.52
N PHE A 107 -2.66 28.69 -20.70
CA PHE A 107 -3.25 29.96 -21.09
C PHE A 107 -2.60 31.15 -20.39
N LYS A 108 -2.80 32.33 -20.97
CA LYS A 108 -2.38 33.60 -20.36
C LYS A 108 -3.53 34.16 -19.54
N ILE A 109 -3.27 34.44 -18.26
CA ILE A 109 -4.26 35.02 -17.34
C ILE A 109 -4.12 36.53 -17.34
N SER A 110 -5.21 37.25 -17.63
CA SER A 110 -5.24 38.70 -17.77
C SER A 110 -5.22 39.45 -16.42
N ASN A 111 -5.58 38.78 -15.32
CA ASN A 111 -5.69 39.35 -13.96
C ASN A 111 -4.92 38.54 -12.90
N LEU A 112 -3.67 38.17 -13.18
CA LEU A 112 -2.80 37.49 -12.21
C LEU A 112 -2.70 38.31 -10.90
N PRO A 113 -2.93 37.69 -9.73
CA PRO A 113 -2.78 38.37 -8.45
C PRO A 113 -1.32 38.78 -8.21
N LYS A 114 -1.10 39.91 -7.54
CA LYS A 114 0.24 40.49 -7.34
C LYS A 114 1.02 39.83 -6.20
N ASP A 115 0.32 39.11 -5.36
CA ASP A 115 0.74 38.43 -4.14
C ASP A 115 1.15 36.97 -4.39
N VAL A 116 1.11 36.51 -5.64
CA VAL A 116 1.33 35.12 -6.01
C VAL A 116 2.57 34.99 -6.89
N SER A 117 3.42 34.01 -6.59
CA SER A 117 4.74 33.83 -7.22
C SER A 117 4.72 32.77 -8.33
N SER A 118 5.70 32.83 -9.23
CA SER A 118 5.99 31.78 -10.21
C SER A 118 6.25 30.45 -9.49
N GLY A 119 5.61 29.37 -9.94
CA GLY A 119 5.66 28.03 -9.32
C GLY A 119 4.61 27.79 -8.23
N GLU A 120 3.80 28.78 -7.86
CA GLU A 120 2.69 28.59 -6.92
C GLU A 120 1.48 27.95 -7.59
N PHE A 121 0.72 27.22 -6.79
CA PHE A 121 -0.50 26.54 -7.23
C PHE A 121 -1.70 27.32 -6.73
N LEU A 122 -2.68 27.51 -7.60
CA LEU A 122 -3.94 28.16 -7.24
C LEU A 122 -5.09 27.21 -7.46
N LEU A 123 -5.86 26.99 -6.42
CA LEU A 123 -7.20 26.45 -6.57
C LEU A 123 -8.16 27.62 -6.82
N CYS A 124 -8.74 27.67 -8.01
CA CYS A 124 -9.52 28.83 -8.42
C CYS A 124 -10.55 28.51 -9.50
N ARG A 125 -11.43 29.47 -9.77
CA ARG A 125 -12.36 29.41 -10.91
C ARG A 125 -11.79 30.17 -12.09
N ILE A 126 -11.86 29.58 -13.28
CA ILE A 126 -11.47 30.23 -14.52
C ILE A 126 -12.68 30.66 -15.33
N LEU A 127 -12.58 31.84 -15.92
CA LEU A 127 -13.58 32.47 -16.79
C LEU A 127 -12.92 32.91 -18.09
N GLU A 128 -13.57 32.64 -19.23
CA GLU A 128 -13.10 33.06 -20.57
C GLU A 128 -14.04 34.13 -21.14
N ILE A 129 -13.50 35.33 -21.42
CA ILE A 129 -14.22 36.47 -22.02
C ILE A 129 -13.43 36.94 -23.24
N ASP A 130 -14.07 36.99 -24.41
CA ASP A 130 -13.45 37.47 -25.65
C ASP A 130 -12.06 36.85 -25.94
N GLU A 131 -11.92 35.54 -25.73
CA GLU A 131 -10.67 34.74 -25.88
C GLU A 131 -9.57 35.03 -24.84
N GLU A 132 -9.85 35.84 -23.82
CA GLU A 132 -8.96 36.07 -22.68
C GLU A 132 -9.42 35.29 -21.45
N TYR A 133 -8.45 34.80 -20.65
CA TYR A 133 -8.70 34.01 -19.45
C TYR A 133 -8.51 34.85 -18.19
N PHE A 134 -9.44 34.72 -17.24
CA PHE A 134 -9.43 35.42 -15.98
C PHE A 134 -9.62 34.44 -14.82
N ILE A 135 -8.94 34.68 -13.71
CA ILE A 135 -9.30 34.11 -12.41
C ILE A 135 -10.57 34.82 -11.96
N TYR A 136 -11.62 34.09 -11.62
CA TYR A 136 -12.94 34.65 -11.35
C TYR A 136 -13.34 34.48 -9.89
N GLY A 137 -13.37 35.60 -9.16
CA GLY A 137 -13.69 35.64 -7.73
C GLY A 137 -12.48 35.27 -6.87
N ASP A 138 -12.75 34.67 -5.71
CA ASP A 138 -11.70 34.26 -4.78
C ASP A 138 -10.87 33.10 -5.35
N TYR A 139 -9.58 33.13 -5.04
CA TYR A 139 -8.64 32.04 -5.27
C TYR A 139 -8.02 31.63 -3.95
N VAL A 140 -7.59 30.38 -3.90
CA VAL A 140 -6.86 29.86 -2.75
C VAL A 140 -5.46 29.46 -3.21
N PRO A 141 -4.41 30.14 -2.71
CA PRO A 141 -3.05 29.64 -2.84
C PRO A 141 -2.96 28.28 -2.15
N VAL A 142 -2.50 27.29 -2.88
CA VAL A 142 -2.22 25.97 -2.35
C VAL A 142 -0.74 25.69 -2.55
N THR A 143 -0.17 24.94 -1.60
CA THR A 143 1.19 24.44 -1.80
C THR A 143 1.19 23.53 -3.02
N PHE A 144 2.35 23.44 -3.66
CA PHE A 144 2.58 22.51 -4.75
C PHE A 144 2.06 21.09 -4.42
N LEU A 145 2.32 20.61 -3.19
CA LEU A 145 1.95 19.26 -2.77
C LEU A 145 0.45 19.08 -2.49
N HIS A 146 -0.24 20.09 -1.95
CA HIS A 146 -1.71 20.07 -1.85
C HIS A 146 -2.35 20.06 -3.24
N GLY A 147 -1.83 20.86 -4.17
CA GLY A 147 -2.27 20.87 -5.56
C GLY A 147 -2.20 19.48 -6.19
N GLU A 148 -1.05 18.79 -6.08
CA GLU A 148 -0.89 17.44 -6.63
C GLU A 148 -1.79 16.40 -5.95
N ALA A 149 -1.92 16.44 -4.62
CA ALA A 149 -2.78 15.50 -3.90
C ALA A 149 -4.26 15.61 -4.35
N ILE A 150 -4.75 16.84 -4.51
CA ILE A 150 -6.09 17.10 -5.05
C ILE A 150 -6.20 16.55 -6.47
N ILE A 151 -5.20 16.77 -7.31
CA ILE A 151 -5.18 16.31 -8.72
C ILE A 151 -5.18 14.78 -8.81
N ASP A 152 -4.33 14.11 -8.05
CA ASP A 152 -4.18 12.65 -8.08
C ASP A 152 -5.44 11.97 -7.57
N GLU A 153 -5.98 12.46 -6.45
CA GLU A 153 -7.21 11.93 -5.86
C GLU A 153 -8.42 12.20 -6.76
N PHE A 154 -8.49 13.38 -7.37
CA PHE A 154 -9.50 13.69 -8.36
C PHE A 154 -9.44 12.73 -9.55
N LYS A 155 -8.24 12.48 -10.11
CA LYS A 155 -8.04 11.53 -11.21
C LYS A 155 -8.36 10.09 -10.82
N ARG A 156 -8.12 9.71 -9.56
CA ARG A 156 -8.48 8.40 -9.01
C ARG A 156 -9.99 8.21 -8.97
N LEU A 157 -10.73 9.22 -8.51
CA LEU A 157 -12.20 9.20 -8.46
C LEU A 157 -12.83 9.32 -9.85
N HIS A 158 -12.15 10.03 -10.77
CA HIS A 158 -12.64 10.37 -12.09
C HIS A 158 -11.62 9.97 -13.19
N PRO A 159 -11.49 8.68 -13.52
CA PRO A 159 -10.49 8.17 -14.45
C PRO A 159 -10.87 8.45 -15.92
N PHE A 160 -10.85 9.73 -16.30
CA PHE A 160 -11.08 10.16 -17.69
C PHE A 160 -9.74 10.38 -18.40
N GLU A 161 -9.60 9.85 -19.62
CA GLU A 161 -8.38 10.05 -20.44
C GLU A 161 -8.21 11.51 -20.91
N ASN A 162 -9.32 12.23 -21.10
CA ASN A 162 -9.32 13.64 -21.53
C ASN A 162 -10.46 14.40 -20.85
N LEU A 163 -10.14 15.22 -19.86
CA LEU A 163 -11.09 16.15 -19.25
C LEU A 163 -11.28 17.39 -20.14
N ASN A 164 -12.48 17.95 -20.16
CA ASN A 164 -12.78 19.24 -20.76
C ASN A 164 -13.43 20.20 -19.75
N PRO A 165 -13.42 21.52 -20.02
CA PRO A 165 -13.99 22.51 -19.10
C PRO A 165 -15.44 22.24 -18.67
N MET A 166 -16.25 21.68 -19.56
CA MET A 166 -17.65 21.36 -19.25
C MET A 166 -17.75 20.21 -18.25
N GLN A 167 -16.87 19.21 -18.35
CA GLN A 167 -16.80 18.11 -17.38
C GLN A 167 -16.29 18.60 -16.03
N LEU A 168 -15.22 19.39 -16.00
CA LEU A 168 -14.70 19.98 -14.76
C LEU A 168 -15.77 20.80 -14.05
N LYS A 169 -16.57 21.58 -14.80
CA LYS A 169 -17.68 22.33 -14.23
C LYS A 169 -18.67 21.45 -13.45
N TYR A 170 -18.92 20.22 -13.92
CA TYR A 170 -19.81 19.28 -13.23
C TYR A 170 -19.17 18.64 -11.99
N MET A 171 -17.85 18.70 -11.86
CA MET A 171 -17.05 18.02 -10.84
C MET A 171 -16.33 19.01 -9.89
N SER A 172 -16.53 20.32 -10.07
CA SER A 172 -15.93 21.38 -9.24
C SER A 172 -16.16 21.16 -7.74
N TYR A 173 -17.31 20.59 -7.37
CA TYR A 173 -17.63 20.29 -5.98
C TYR A 173 -16.69 19.25 -5.38
N ASP A 174 -16.37 18.19 -6.13
CA ASP A 174 -15.45 17.15 -5.67
C ASP A 174 -14.05 17.74 -5.50
N LEU A 175 -13.59 18.58 -6.43
CA LEU A 175 -12.31 19.30 -6.31
C LEU A 175 -12.25 20.18 -5.06
N PHE A 176 -13.33 20.89 -4.78
CA PHE A 176 -13.43 21.74 -3.60
C PHE A 176 -13.40 20.91 -2.30
N MET A 177 -14.15 19.80 -2.24
CA MET A 177 -14.16 18.91 -1.09
C MET A 177 -12.79 18.27 -0.86
N LEU A 178 -12.12 17.82 -1.93
CA LEU A 178 -10.78 17.26 -1.86
C LEU A 178 -9.77 18.27 -1.31
N TYR A 179 -9.86 19.54 -1.74
CA TYR A 179 -9.04 20.61 -1.17
C TYR A 179 -9.26 20.78 0.34
N PHE A 180 -10.52 20.84 0.78
CA PHE A 180 -10.84 21.00 2.20
C PHE A 180 -10.38 19.80 3.04
N VAL A 181 -10.58 18.58 2.56
CA VAL A 181 -10.06 17.38 3.23
C VAL A 181 -8.54 17.42 3.31
N SER A 182 -7.87 17.77 2.21
CA SER A 182 -6.41 17.86 2.16
C SER A 182 -5.80 18.94 3.07
N SER A 183 -6.60 19.95 3.47
CA SER A 183 -6.16 21.03 4.37
C SER A 183 -6.60 20.84 5.82
N LEU A 184 -7.55 19.93 6.10
CA LEU A 184 -7.93 19.54 7.45
C LEU A 184 -6.90 18.59 8.11
N ASP A 185 -6.17 17.81 7.31
CA ASP A 185 -5.11 16.91 7.80
C ASP A 185 -3.91 17.65 8.43
N GLU A 186 -3.67 18.91 8.09
CA GLU A 186 -2.63 19.73 8.73
C GLU A 186 -2.93 20.06 10.21
N ASN A 187 -4.18 19.88 10.68
CA ASN A 187 -4.58 20.27 12.03
C ASN A 187 -5.04 19.11 12.95
N ILE A 188 -5.12 17.85 12.48
CA ILE A 188 -5.76 16.77 13.24
C ILE A 188 -4.85 15.63 13.72
N PHE A 189 -3.62 15.45 13.22
CA PHE A 189 -2.77 14.34 13.70
C PHE A 189 -1.56 14.80 14.53
N SER A 190 -1.83 15.13 15.79
CA SER A 190 -0.85 14.94 16.87
C SER A 190 -0.70 13.44 17.17
N SER A 191 0.18 12.76 16.44
CA SER A 191 0.76 11.48 16.87
C SER A 191 2.29 11.64 16.93
N ASP A 192 2.74 12.45 17.89
CA ASP A 192 4.17 12.76 18.12
C ASP A 192 5.03 11.54 18.51
N VAL A 193 4.41 10.36 18.70
CA VAL A 193 5.11 9.16 19.20
C VAL A 193 5.82 8.38 18.08
N ASP A 194 5.37 8.44 16.82
CA ASP A 194 6.04 7.74 15.70
C ASP A 194 7.01 8.64 14.91
N LEU A 195 6.80 9.96 14.89
CA LEU A 195 7.64 10.91 14.13
C LEU A 195 9.10 10.91 14.59
N PHE A 196 9.38 10.59 15.85
CA PHE A 196 10.75 10.50 16.36
C PHE A 196 11.48 9.27 15.80
N VAL A 197 10.83 8.11 15.77
CA VAL A 197 11.40 6.85 15.24
C VAL A 197 11.53 6.94 13.73
N THR A 198 10.49 7.45 13.06
CA THR A 198 10.46 7.74 11.62
C THR A 198 11.51 8.78 11.22
N GLY A 199 11.69 9.83 12.03
CA GLY A 199 12.75 10.81 11.86
C GLY A 199 14.14 10.20 12.03
N ALA A 200 14.33 9.34 13.03
CA ALA A 200 15.60 8.65 13.27
C ALA A 200 15.99 7.74 12.10
N ILE A 201 15.08 6.87 11.62
CA ILE A 201 15.38 6.01 10.48
C ILE A 201 15.57 6.82 9.18
N SER A 202 14.84 7.92 9.00
CA SER A 202 15.01 8.82 7.86
C SER A 202 16.43 9.41 7.80
N THR A 203 17.05 9.72 8.94
CA THR A 203 18.43 10.21 8.99
C THR A 203 19.47 9.17 8.57
N LEU A 204 19.13 7.88 8.63
CA LEU A 204 19.97 6.79 8.13
C LEU A 204 19.76 6.59 6.62
N MET A 205 18.50 6.71 6.18
CA MET A 205 18.07 6.56 4.79
C MET A 205 18.52 7.69 3.87
N PHE A 206 18.71 8.91 4.39
CA PHE A 206 19.06 10.09 3.60
C PHE A 206 20.15 10.95 4.27
N ASN A 207 21.07 11.46 3.45
CA ASN A 207 21.99 12.53 3.82
C ASN A 207 21.38 13.89 3.48
N LYS A 208 21.94 14.98 4.04
CA LYS A 208 21.63 16.33 3.53
C LYS A 208 22.22 16.49 2.11
N PRO A 209 21.50 17.08 1.14
CA PRO A 209 20.22 17.80 1.28
C PRO A 209 18.94 16.95 1.16
N GLU A 210 19.01 15.70 0.70
CA GLU A 210 17.82 14.87 0.43
C GLU A 210 16.99 14.62 1.69
N LEU A 211 17.63 14.50 2.86
CA LEU A 211 16.91 14.40 4.14
C LEU A 211 16.00 15.59 4.37
N SER A 212 16.45 16.82 4.06
CA SER A 212 15.61 18.00 4.23
C SER A 212 14.39 17.95 3.31
N LEU A 213 14.58 17.49 2.06
CA LEU A 213 13.49 17.32 1.10
C LEU A 213 12.54 16.19 1.54
N PHE A 214 13.08 15.08 2.06
CA PHE A 214 12.25 13.98 2.54
C PHE A 214 11.42 14.40 3.76
N MET A 215 12.02 15.11 4.70
CA MET A 215 11.29 15.66 5.85
C MET A 215 10.28 16.74 5.44
N GLU A 216 10.54 17.49 4.36
CA GLU A 216 9.53 18.39 3.79
C GLU A 216 8.30 17.59 3.35
N MET A 217 8.44 16.37 2.82
CA MET A 217 7.29 15.53 2.50
C MET A 217 6.43 15.17 3.74
N SER A 218 6.94 15.26 4.97
CA SER A 218 6.19 14.92 6.18
C SER A 218 5.12 15.94 6.56
N SER A 219 5.18 17.18 6.06
CA SER A 219 4.17 18.20 6.34
C SER A 219 2.85 18.01 5.57
N PHE A 220 2.72 16.95 4.77
CA PHE A 220 1.62 16.77 3.80
C PHE A 220 0.72 15.56 4.08
N GLY A 221 0.71 15.12 5.35
CA GLY A 221 -0.05 13.97 5.83
C GLY A 221 0.87 12.99 6.55
N SER A 222 0.75 12.95 7.88
CA SER A 222 1.60 12.12 8.73
C SER A 222 1.54 10.64 8.33
N GLU A 223 0.34 10.13 8.06
CA GLU A 223 0.10 8.72 7.68
C GLU A 223 0.79 8.33 6.37
N LYS A 224 0.66 9.12 5.30
CA LYS A 224 1.31 8.84 4.01
C LYS A 224 2.84 8.90 4.12
N PHE A 225 3.36 9.83 4.93
CA PHE A 225 4.79 9.93 5.21
C PHE A 225 5.32 8.76 6.05
N PHE A 226 4.57 8.33 7.08
CA PHE A 226 4.88 7.15 7.88
C PHE A 226 4.93 5.90 7.01
N TYR A 227 3.89 5.68 6.21
CA TYR A 227 3.81 4.54 5.30
C TYR A 227 4.95 4.56 4.27
N ALA A 228 5.27 5.71 3.69
CA ALA A 228 6.40 5.84 2.77
C ALA A 228 7.74 5.53 3.46
N THR A 229 7.92 5.98 4.70
CA THR A 229 9.13 5.71 5.49
C THR A 229 9.27 4.23 5.80
N GLU A 230 8.18 3.57 6.19
CA GLU A 230 8.13 2.13 6.44
C GLU A 230 8.53 1.34 5.19
N LEU A 231 7.89 1.62 4.05
CA LEU A 231 8.20 0.95 2.78
C LEU A 231 9.63 1.17 2.32
N LEU A 232 10.14 2.40 2.45
CA LEU A 232 11.53 2.70 2.10
C LEU A 232 12.51 2.05 3.07
N SER A 233 12.13 1.82 4.33
CA SER A 233 13.00 1.16 5.30
C SER A 233 13.28 -0.29 4.91
N ILE A 234 12.31 -0.99 4.32
CA ILE A 234 12.45 -2.39 3.86
C ILE A 234 13.63 -2.51 2.90
N PHE A 235 13.62 -1.72 1.82
CA PHE A 235 14.69 -1.76 0.83
C PHE A 235 16.01 -1.19 1.36
N TYR A 236 15.94 -0.17 2.23
CA TYR A 236 17.13 0.39 2.84
C TYR A 236 17.87 -0.63 3.71
N LEU A 237 17.18 -1.20 4.72
CA LEU A 237 17.76 -2.11 5.69
C LEU A 237 18.25 -3.41 5.03
N ARG A 238 17.48 -3.95 4.08
CA ARG A 238 17.78 -5.25 3.47
C ARG A 238 18.80 -5.19 2.32
N ILE A 239 18.92 -4.04 1.63
CA ILE A 239 19.74 -3.94 0.40
C ILE A 239 20.78 -2.83 0.44
N LEU A 240 20.42 -1.61 0.85
CA LEU A 240 21.32 -0.46 0.77
C LEU A 240 22.31 -0.41 1.95
N LEU A 241 21.80 -0.60 3.18
CA LEU A 241 22.59 -0.56 4.41
C LEU A 241 23.74 -1.60 4.41
N PRO A 242 23.53 -2.88 4.03
CA PRO A 242 24.61 -3.87 3.95
C PRO A 242 25.69 -3.50 2.94
N LYS A 243 25.38 -2.64 1.97
CA LYS A 243 26.32 -2.12 0.95
C LYS A 243 26.91 -0.77 1.33
N ASN A 244 26.67 -0.30 2.56
CA ASN A 244 27.06 1.03 3.06
C ASN A 244 26.58 2.16 2.13
N GLN A 245 25.35 2.04 1.65
CA GLN A 245 24.67 3.01 0.79
C GLN A 245 23.35 3.45 1.40
N ASN A 246 22.84 4.56 0.91
CA ASN A 246 21.53 5.09 1.26
C ASN A 246 20.93 5.82 0.05
N TYR A 247 19.71 6.35 0.16
CA TYR A 247 19.03 6.96 -0.98
C TYR A 247 19.76 8.20 -1.53
N SER A 248 20.50 8.94 -0.70
CA SER A 248 21.37 10.02 -1.20
C SER A 248 22.50 9.54 -2.13
N SER A 249 22.78 8.23 -2.17
CA SER A 249 23.78 7.61 -3.05
C SER A 249 23.26 7.26 -4.45
N PHE A 250 22.05 7.72 -4.84
CA PHE A 250 21.33 7.35 -6.07
C PHE A 250 22.15 7.36 -7.37
N LYS A 251 23.17 8.21 -7.49
CA LYS A 251 24.05 8.25 -8.67
C LYS A 251 24.84 6.96 -8.85
N ARG A 252 25.24 6.33 -7.74
CA ARG A 252 26.04 5.10 -7.69
C ARG A 252 25.18 3.84 -7.58
N ILE A 253 23.91 3.98 -7.19
CA ILE A 253 22.99 2.85 -7.08
C ILE A 253 22.66 2.32 -8.49
N ASN A 254 22.81 1.01 -8.64
CA ASN A 254 22.26 0.25 -9.76
C ASN A 254 20.91 -0.30 -9.33
N PHE A 255 19.86 0.51 -9.47
CA PHE A 255 18.52 0.17 -8.97
C PHE A 255 18.01 -1.15 -9.56
N HIS A 256 18.22 -1.39 -10.85
CA HIS A 256 17.79 -2.63 -11.51
C HIS A 256 18.43 -3.87 -10.87
N ALA A 257 19.76 -3.88 -10.74
CA ALA A 257 20.45 -5.00 -10.13
C ALA A 257 20.06 -5.20 -8.65
N TYR A 258 19.80 -4.12 -7.92
CA TYR A 258 19.47 -4.18 -6.50
C TYR A 258 18.03 -4.63 -6.25
N PHE A 259 17.07 -4.19 -7.06
CA PHE A 259 15.70 -4.73 -7.01
C PHE A 259 15.66 -6.20 -7.41
N LYS A 260 16.47 -6.59 -8.40
CA LYS A 260 16.62 -8.00 -8.76
C LYS A 260 17.20 -8.84 -7.62
N GLU A 261 18.29 -8.38 -6.99
CA GLU A 261 18.86 -9.03 -5.80
C GLU A 261 17.84 -9.14 -4.66
N ALA A 262 17.05 -8.08 -4.42
CA ALA A 262 16.01 -8.03 -3.40
C ALA A 262 14.88 -9.04 -3.66
N ALA A 263 14.39 -9.10 -4.90
CA ALA A 263 13.37 -10.06 -5.31
C ALA A 263 13.88 -11.50 -5.14
N GLN A 264 15.08 -11.80 -5.65
CA GLN A 264 15.67 -13.14 -5.56
C GLN A 264 15.90 -13.62 -4.13
N ARG A 265 16.16 -12.71 -3.19
CA ARG A 265 16.32 -12.99 -1.75
C ARG A 265 15.03 -12.98 -0.96
N GLY A 266 13.89 -12.69 -1.59
CA GLY A 266 12.61 -12.63 -0.88
C GLY A 266 12.55 -11.49 0.13
N CYS A 267 13.21 -10.37 -0.17
CA CYS A 267 13.21 -9.18 0.68
C CYS A 267 11.86 -8.47 0.71
N PHE A 268 10.90 -8.89 -0.11
CA PHE A 268 9.52 -8.39 -0.10
C PHE A 268 8.58 -9.51 0.32
N LYS A 269 7.57 -9.21 1.13
CA LYS A 269 6.58 -10.20 1.61
C LYS A 269 5.67 -10.70 0.48
N ASN A 270 5.39 -9.85 -0.51
CA ASN A 270 4.51 -10.19 -1.63
C ASN A 270 4.75 -9.27 -2.84
N GLU A 271 4.01 -9.52 -3.93
CA GLU A 271 4.07 -8.72 -5.15
C GLU A 271 3.64 -7.26 -4.92
N THR A 272 2.61 -7.04 -4.09
CA THR A 272 2.10 -5.69 -3.80
C THR A 272 3.15 -4.85 -3.07
N GLU A 273 3.87 -5.41 -2.10
CA GLU A 273 4.93 -4.72 -1.37
C GLU A 273 6.08 -4.35 -2.32
N LEU A 274 6.52 -5.27 -3.19
CA LEU A 274 7.54 -4.97 -4.22
C LEU A 274 7.14 -3.78 -5.09
N ILE A 275 5.90 -3.79 -5.61
CA ILE A 275 5.40 -2.72 -6.49
C ILE A 275 5.29 -1.41 -5.71
N THR A 276 4.73 -1.45 -4.51
CA THR A 276 4.49 -0.25 -3.69
C THR A 276 5.79 0.38 -3.23
N VAL A 277 6.82 -0.41 -2.88
CA VAL A 277 8.16 0.10 -2.56
C VAL A 277 8.79 0.78 -3.77
N LEU A 278 8.72 0.16 -4.96
CA LEU A 278 9.26 0.75 -6.19
C LEU A 278 8.55 2.05 -6.57
N ASP A 279 7.23 2.09 -6.46
CA ASP A 279 6.44 3.27 -6.78
C ASP A 279 6.67 4.39 -5.75
N THR A 280 6.70 4.08 -4.46
CA THR A 280 7.04 5.03 -3.38
C THR A 280 8.42 5.64 -3.60
N MET A 281 9.43 4.81 -3.89
CA MET A 281 10.78 5.31 -4.16
C MET A 281 10.80 6.21 -5.41
N THR A 282 10.06 5.83 -6.46
CA THR A 282 9.93 6.64 -7.67
C THR A 282 9.27 7.99 -7.38
N GLU A 283 8.24 8.03 -6.54
CA GLU A 283 7.57 9.26 -6.12
C GLU A 283 8.48 10.18 -5.33
N VAL A 284 9.27 9.63 -4.39
CA VAL A 284 10.23 10.41 -3.60
C VAL A 284 11.30 11.04 -4.51
N TYR A 285 11.88 10.30 -5.44
CA TYR A 285 12.85 10.92 -6.37
C TYR A 285 12.20 11.84 -7.40
N LYS A 286 10.94 11.61 -7.79
CA LYS A 286 10.18 12.58 -8.60
C LYS A 286 10.02 13.88 -7.85
N PHE A 287 9.67 13.82 -6.56
CA PHE A 287 9.61 15.00 -5.69
C PHE A 287 10.97 15.71 -5.63
N PHE A 288 12.06 14.99 -5.34
CA PHE A 288 13.40 15.58 -5.31
C PHE A 288 13.79 16.25 -6.65
N SER A 289 13.39 15.64 -7.77
CA SER A 289 13.72 16.14 -9.12
C SER A 289 13.12 17.51 -9.47
N ARG A 290 12.14 17.98 -8.69
CA ARG A 290 11.58 19.33 -8.80
C ARG A 290 12.57 20.39 -8.30
N PHE A 291 13.43 20.04 -7.34
CA PHE A 291 14.40 20.97 -6.74
C PHE A 291 15.76 20.92 -7.44
N ARG A 292 16.18 19.75 -7.92
CA ARG A 292 17.42 19.61 -8.70
C ARG A 292 17.29 18.59 -9.82
N GLU A 293 17.83 18.96 -10.97
CA GLU A 293 17.73 18.15 -12.18
C GLU A 293 18.47 16.80 -12.10
N ASP A 294 19.52 16.70 -11.28
CA ASP A 294 20.29 15.47 -11.21
C ASP A 294 19.51 14.28 -10.64
N TYR A 295 18.46 14.51 -9.83
CA TYR A 295 17.57 13.44 -9.36
C TYR A 295 16.71 12.82 -10.48
N LYS A 296 16.51 13.50 -11.63
CA LYS A 296 15.82 12.90 -12.79
C LYS A 296 16.51 11.62 -13.26
N THR A 297 17.82 11.48 -13.02
CA THR A 297 18.56 10.25 -13.33
C THR A 297 18.09 9.05 -12.49
N ALA A 298 17.78 9.25 -11.21
CA ALA A 298 17.21 8.21 -10.36
C ALA A 298 15.81 7.82 -10.85
N VAL A 299 14.98 8.81 -11.17
CA VAL A 299 13.62 8.59 -11.71
C VAL A 299 13.67 7.78 -13.00
N SER A 300 14.59 8.08 -13.92
CA SER A 300 14.75 7.31 -15.17
C SER A 300 15.14 5.86 -14.89
N LYS A 301 16.14 5.63 -14.02
CA LYS A 301 16.57 4.28 -13.65
C LYS A 301 15.45 3.48 -12.99
N LEU A 302 14.66 4.08 -12.10
CA LEU A 302 13.54 3.41 -11.44
C LEU A 302 12.40 3.09 -12.43
N LYS A 303 12.16 3.95 -13.43
CA LYS A 303 11.25 3.64 -14.53
C LYS A 303 11.72 2.44 -15.35
N GLU A 304 13.03 2.29 -15.57
CA GLU A 304 13.60 1.10 -16.21
C GLU A 304 13.38 -0.16 -15.36
N VAL A 305 13.53 -0.08 -14.03
CA VAL A 305 13.18 -1.19 -13.12
C VAL A 305 11.71 -1.57 -13.27
N LYS A 306 10.81 -0.58 -13.36
CA LYS A 306 9.36 -0.82 -13.53
C LYS A 306 9.03 -1.54 -14.84
N GLN A 307 9.84 -1.37 -15.89
CA GLN A 307 9.67 -2.12 -17.15
C GLN A 307 9.97 -3.61 -16.98
N ASP A 308 10.76 -3.99 -15.97
CA ASP A 308 11.15 -5.36 -15.66
C ASP A 308 10.32 -5.98 -14.53
N ILE A 309 9.22 -5.33 -14.12
CA ILE A 309 8.48 -5.70 -12.90
C ILE A 309 8.00 -7.15 -12.91
N PHE A 310 7.56 -7.68 -14.07
CA PHE A 310 7.10 -9.06 -14.17
C PHE A 310 8.22 -10.08 -13.92
N ASN A 311 9.44 -9.82 -14.41
CA ASN A 311 10.58 -10.69 -14.12
C ASN A 311 10.99 -10.61 -12.65
N LEU A 312 10.87 -9.43 -12.03
CA LEU A 312 11.11 -9.27 -10.58
C LEU A 312 10.06 -10.01 -9.75
N MET A 313 8.78 -9.98 -10.16
CA MET A 313 7.72 -10.75 -9.49
C MET A 313 7.95 -12.26 -9.64
N ASP A 314 8.42 -12.72 -10.80
CA ASP A 314 8.78 -14.12 -11.00
C ASP A 314 10.02 -14.53 -10.18
N ASP A 315 11.04 -13.68 -10.11
CA ASP A 315 12.20 -13.88 -9.23
C ASP A 315 11.76 -13.96 -7.75
N LEU A 316 10.85 -13.08 -7.33
CA LEU A 316 10.30 -13.05 -5.97
C LEU A 316 9.49 -14.30 -5.64
N LYS A 317 8.59 -14.74 -6.54
CA LYS A 317 7.82 -15.99 -6.40
C LYS A 317 8.67 -17.23 -6.20
N ASN A 318 9.80 -17.25 -6.89
CA ASN A 318 10.73 -18.37 -6.84
C ASN A 318 11.74 -18.24 -5.70
N SER A 319 11.71 -17.15 -4.93
CA SER A 319 12.56 -17.00 -3.77
C SER A 319 12.14 -17.96 -2.67
N MET A 320 13.12 -18.72 -2.18
CA MET A 320 12.95 -19.59 -1.01
C MET A 320 13.45 -18.91 0.27
N GLN A 321 14.27 -17.86 0.11
CA GLN A 321 14.78 -17.01 1.19
C GLN A 321 13.75 -15.93 1.55
N GLY A 322 13.81 -15.41 2.77
CA GLY A 322 12.87 -14.38 3.24
C GLY A 322 11.42 -14.86 3.40
N PHE A 323 10.48 -13.91 3.43
CA PHE A 323 9.09 -14.13 3.89
C PHE A 323 8.05 -13.99 2.78
N TYR A 324 8.42 -14.34 1.55
CA TYR A 324 7.48 -14.27 0.44
C TYR A 324 6.27 -15.20 0.64
N TYR A 325 5.07 -14.64 0.46
CA TYR A 325 3.83 -15.39 0.31
C TYR A 325 2.99 -14.88 -0.86
N ASP A 326 2.12 -15.75 -1.40
CA ASP A 326 1.15 -15.36 -2.43
C ASP A 326 -0.11 -14.80 -1.75
N GLU A 327 -0.42 -13.52 -1.96
CA GLU A 327 -1.56 -12.84 -1.34
C GLU A 327 -2.91 -13.54 -1.57
N LYS A 328 -3.04 -14.32 -2.66
CA LYS A 328 -4.26 -15.07 -2.92
C LYS A 328 -4.51 -16.14 -1.87
N ILE A 329 -3.44 -16.64 -1.24
CA ILE A 329 -3.52 -17.64 -0.17
C ILE A 329 -4.19 -17.07 1.06
N LEU A 330 -3.98 -15.80 1.41
CA LEU A 330 -4.57 -15.17 2.61
C LEU A 330 -6.10 -15.36 2.65
N LYS A 331 -6.76 -15.21 1.50
CA LYS A 331 -8.22 -15.37 1.35
C LYS A 331 -8.71 -16.81 1.53
N LEU A 332 -7.81 -17.79 1.55
CA LEU A 332 -8.11 -19.22 1.70
C LEU A 332 -7.93 -19.70 3.14
N ILE A 333 -7.27 -18.91 3.99
CA ILE A 333 -6.93 -19.25 5.36
C ILE A 333 -8.09 -18.92 6.29
N SER A 334 -8.40 -19.83 7.20
CA SER A 334 -9.36 -19.62 8.29
C SER A 334 -8.57 -19.46 9.60
N THR A 335 -8.77 -18.38 10.35
CA THR A 335 -8.11 -18.13 11.64
C THR A 335 -8.98 -18.52 12.84
N PRO A 336 -8.37 -18.83 14.01
CA PRO A 336 -6.92 -18.99 14.31
C PRO A 336 -6.43 -20.47 14.30
N GLN A 337 -5.11 -20.69 14.30
CA GLN A 337 -4.47 -22.02 14.27
C GLN A 337 -3.41 -22.19 15.38
N THR A 338 -3.25 -23.42 15.91
CA THR A 338 -2.35 -23.74 17.04
C THR A 338 -0.87 -23.45 16.78
N VAL A 339 -0.42 -23.51 15.52
CA VAL A 339 0.99 -23.28 15.18
C VAL A 339 1.51 -21.90 15.60
N ILE A 340 0.66 -20.88 15.65
CA ILE A 340 1.08 -19.53 16.07
C ILE A 340 1.49 -19.56 17.55
N SER A 341 0.67 -20.15 18.42
CA SER A 341 1.03 -20.35 19.82
C SER A 341 2.22 -21.29 20.02
N ASP A 342 2.40 -22.27 19.12
CA ASP A 342 3.55 -23.17 19.16
C ASP A 342 4.85 -22.41 18.82
N LEU A 343 4.82 -21.45 17.89
CA LEU A 343 5.97 -20.59 17.55
C LEU A 343 6.38 -19.72 18.74
N ASP A 344 5.43 -19.04 19.40
CA ASP A 344 5.70 -18.26 20.62
C ASP A 344 6.29 -19.14 21.73
N THR A 345 5.76 -20.36 21.88
CA THR A 345 6.25 -21.31 22.89
C THR A 345 7.67 -21.76 22.56
N ILE A 346 7.97 -22.01 21.29
CA ILE A 346 9.31 -22.38 20.84
C ILE A 346 10.31 -21.24 21.08
N GLU A 347 9.94 -20.00 20.76
CA GLU A 347 10.76 -18.82 21.04
C GLU A 347 11.15 -18.74 22.52
N ASN A 348 10.14 -18.71 23.41
CA ASN A 348 10.35 -18.66 24.86
C ASN A 348 11.20 -19.84 25.37
N THR A 349 11.05 -21.02 24.77
CA THR A 349 11.82 -22.21 25.13
C THR A 349 13.28 -22.09 24.68
N ILE A 350 13.55 -21.59 23.48
CA ILE A 350 14.91 -21.36 22.99
C ILE A 350 15.63 -20.31 23.85
N GLU A 351 14.92 -19.27 24.31
CA GLU A 351 15.52 -18.23 25.17
C GLU A 351 15.79 -18.69 26.61
N SER A 352 14.99 -19.63 27.13
CA SER A 352 15.08 -20.08 28.53
C SER A 352 15.85 -21.38 28.73
N GLU A 353 15.97 -22.22 27.71
CA GLU A 353 16.61 -23.54 27.78
C GLU A 353 17.78 -23.66 26.81
N SER A 354 18.77 -24.48 27.17
CA SER A 354 19.93 -24.77 26.31
C SER A 354 19.52 -25.71 25.16
N ILE A 355 19.21 -25.13 24.00
CA ILE A 355 18.91 -25.83 22.76
C ILE A 355 20.19 -25.95 21.93
N THR A 356 20.55 -27.17 21.52
CA THR A 356 21.83 -27.45 20.86
C THR A 356 21.63 -28.33 19.63
N GLU A 357 22.49 -28.12 18.64
CA GLU A 357 22.63 -28.99 17.48
C GLU A 357 23.80 -29.97 17.64
N SER A 358 23.64 -31.14 17.01
CA SER A 358 24.74 -32.05 16.76
C SER A 358 25.66 -31.47 15.69
N ILE A 359 26.91 -31.17 16.07
CA ILE A 359 27.97 -30.67 15.16
C ILE A 359 28.14 -31.58 13.93
N THR A 360 27.95 -32.89 14.08
CA THR A 360 28.14 -33.86 12.99
C THR A 360 26.95 -33.96 12.03
N THR A 361 25.73 -33.64 12.47
CA THR A 361 24.51 -33.86 11.68
C THR A 361 23.72 -32.59 11.38
N GLY A 362 24.07 -31.46 12.01
CA GLY A 362 23.35 -30.18 11.91
C GLY A 362 21.87 -30.27 12.35
N SER A 363 21.52 -31.33 13.08
CA SER A 363 20.18 -31.60 13.58
C SER A 363 20.17 -31.42 15.10
N LEU A 364 19.01 -31.04 15.65
CA LEU A 364 18.85 -30.92 17.10
C LEU A 364 19.28 -32.19 17.84
N THR A 365 19.93 -32.02 18.99
CA THR A 365 20.27 -33.16 19.86
C THR A 365 19.00 -33.82 20.41
N SER A 366 19.09 -35.11 20.80
CA SER A 366 17.99 -35.84 21.43
C SER A 366 17.34 -35.09 22.60
N LYS A 367 18.17 -34.44 23.43
CA LYS A 367 17.71 -33.65 24.57
C LYS A 367 16.94 -32.42 24.10
N SER A 368 17.50 -31.66 23.16
CA SER A 368 16.87 -30.43 22.67
C SER A 368 15.56 -30.70 21.93
N VAL A 369 15.47 -31.80 21.17
CA VAL A 369 14.19 -32.23 20.56
C VAL A 369 13.14 -32.55 21.60
N GLN A 370 13.51 -33.24 22.70
CA GLN A 370 12.59 -33.56 23.79
C GLN A 370 12.08 -32.29 24.48
N ILE A 371 12.97 -31.34 24.80
CA ILE A 371 12.60 -30.07 25.43
C ILE A 371 11.55 -29.34 24.58
N LEU A 372 11.82 -29.16 23.28
CA LEU A 372 10.89 -28.48 22.38
C LEU A 372 9.58 -29.26 22.22
N ALA A 373 9.63 -30.59 22.06
CA ALA A 373 8.43 -31.41 21.94
C ALA A 373 7.56 -31.37 23.20
N GLU A 374 8.16 -31.37 24.39
CA GLU A 374 7.44 -31.25 25.66
C GLU A 374 6.81 -29.85 25.81
N ALA A 375 7.49 -28.79 25.38
CA ALA A 375 7.00 -27.43 25.46
C ALA A 375 5.70 -27.22 24.65
N VAL A 376 5.62 -27.77 23.44
CA VAL A 376 4.41 -27.67 22.58
C VAL A 376 3.45 -28.87 22.71
N ASP A 377 3.65 -29.75 23.70
CA ASP A 377 2.84 -30.96 23.97
C ASP A 377 2.68 -31.90 22.76
N ILE A 378 3.81 -32.29 22.15
CA ILE A 378 3.85 -33.24 21.04
C ILE A 378 4.36 -34.59 21.49
N LYS A 379 3.67 -35.65 21.04
CA LYS A 379 4.01 -37.03 21.36
C LYS A 379 4.93 -37.64 20.28
N PRO A 380 5.85 -38.54 20.66
CA PRO A 380 6.80 -39.15 19.73
C PRO A 380 6.14 -40.17 18.81
N THR A 381 6.75 -40.39 17.64
CA THR A 381 6.17 -41.24 16.62
C THR A 381 6.08 -42.72 17.00
N LYS A 382 7.06 -43.15 17.80
CA LYS A 382 7.23 -44.51 18.31
C LYS A 382 7.82 -44.41 19.70
N LYS A 383 7.38 -45.28 20.63
CA LYS A 383 8.00 -45.38 21.95
C LYS A 383 9.39 -46.01 21.83
N VAL A 384 10.43 -45.25 22.16
CA VAL A 384 11.83 -45.69 22.10
C VAL A 384 12.60 -45.19 23.32
N VAL A 385 13.80 -45.75 23.55
CA VAL A 385 14.65 -45.43 24.70
C VAL A 385 15.34 -44.06 24.55
N SER A 386 15.62 -43.63 23.32
CA SER A 386 16.20 -42.32 23.02
C SER A 386 15.50 -41.72 21.82
N TYR A 387 14.92 -40.53 22.01
CA TYR A 387 14.23 -39.82 20.94
C TYR A 387 15.21 -38.97 20.10
N THR A 388 14.86 -38.76 18.84
CA THR A 388 15.62 -37.96 17.86
C THR A 388 14.61 -37.20 17.01
N SER A 389 15.05 -36.25 16.17
CA SER A 389 14.14 -35.46 15.32
C SER A 389 13.23 -36.32 14.43
N TYR A 390 13.67 -37.52 14.04
CA TYR A 390 12.84 -38.48 13.28
C TYR A 390 11.58 -38.92 14.04
N HIS A 391 11.63 -38.90 15.37
CA HIS A 391 10.50 -39.25 16.21
C HIS A 391 9.53 -38.08 16.42
N PHE A 392 9.86 -36.87 15.97
CA PHE A 392 9.05 -35.67 16.14
C PHE A 392 9.01 -34.86 14.83
N PRO A 393 8.29 -35.32 13.79
CA PRO A 393 8.32 -34.72 12.46
C PRO A 393 7.93 -33.25 12.43
N TYR A 394 6.96 -32.85 13.27
CA TYR A 394 6.56 -31.44 13.40
C TYR A 394 7.68 -30.54 13.93
N ILE A 395 8.35 -30.98 15.01
CA ILE A 395 9.48 -30.25 15.60
C ILE A 395 10.66 -30.21 14.61
N ASP A 396 10.95 -31.32 13.94
CA ASP A 396 11.99 -31.38 12.89
C ASP A 396 11.67 -30.40 11.74
N PHE A 397 10.40 -30.32 11.32
CA PHE A 397 9.96 -29.39 10.28
C PHE A 397 10.08 -27.94 10.74
N LEU A 398 9.45 -27.56 11.86
CA LEU A 398 9.49 -26.18 12.35
C LEU A 398 10.92 -25.71 12.57
N TYR A 399 11.75 -26.53 13.21
CA TYR A 399 13.15 -26.18 13.44
C TYR A 399 13.90 -25.90 12.13
N ARG A 400 13.75 -26.78 11.15
CA ARG A 400 14.40 -26.62 9.84
C ARG A 400 13.85 -25.43 9.07
N PHE A 401 12.55 -25.18 9.16
CA PHE A 401 11.92 -24.00 8.59
C PHE A 401 12.50 -22.72 9.21
N LEU A 402 12.51 -22.62 10.54
CA LEU A 402 13.07 -21.48 11.27
C LEU A 402 14.53 -21.24 10.88
N LYS A 403 15.34 -22.31 10.87
CA LYS A 403 16.76 -22.23 10.51
C LYS A 403 16.97 -21.80 9.05
N PHE A 404 16.22 -22.36 8.11
CA PHE A 404 16.36 -22.02 6.70
C PHE A 404 15.86 -20.60 6.37
N LYS A 405 14.90 -20.10 7.15
CA LYS A 405 14.41 -18.72 7.07
C LYS A 405 15.27 -17.72 7.85
N ASP A 406 16.43 -18.13 8.36
CA ASP A 406 17.34 -17.33 9.19
C ASP A 406 16.65 -16.72 10.44
N LEU A 407 15.60 -17.37 10.94
CA LEU A 407 14.87 -16.98 12.16
C LEU A 407 15.58 -17.44 13.44
N VAL A 408 16.46 -18.44 13.31
CA VAL A 408 17.35 -18.90 14.37
C VAL A 408 18.77 -19.02 13.84
N GLU A 409 19.74 -18.78 14.71
CA GLU A 409 21.16 -18.92 14.42
C GLU A 409 21.76 -19.99 15.33
N THR A 410 22.73 -20.76 14.80
CA THR A 410 23.38 -21.83 15.55
C THR A 410 24.85 -21.49 15.74
N TYR A 411 25.24 -21.27 17.00
CA TYR A 411 26.63 -21.16 17.42
C TYR A 411 27.01 -22.37 18.27
N ASP A 412 27.23 -22.17 19.58
CA ASP A 412 27.32 -23.25 20.56
C ASP A 412 25.92 -23.75 20.96
N GLU A 413 24.95 -22.84 20.98
CA GLU A 413 23.53 -23.06 21.21
C GLU A 413 22.73 -22.43 20.06
N VAL A 414 21.48 -22.84 19.94
CA VAL A 414 20.50 -22.21 19.05
C VAL A 414 20.00 -20.95 19.73
N ILE A 415 20.02 -19.83 19.02
CA ILE A 415 19.52 -18.55 19.49
C ILE A 415 18.51 -17.98 18.50
N ILE A 416 17.60 -17.14 19.01
CA ILE A 416 16.66 -16.37 18.20
C ILE A 416 17.41 -15.28 17.44
N SER A 417 17.14 -15.15 16.14
CA SER A 417 17.73 -14.09 15.32
C SER A 417 16.89 -12.81 15.39
N HIS A 418 17.49 -11.68 15.02
CA HIS A 418 16.77 -10.41 14.88
C HIS A 418 15.61 -10.43 13.87
N LEU A 419 15.56 -11.43 12.99
CA LEU A 419 14.47 -11.58 12.01
C LEU A 419 13.26 -12.32 12.58
N PHE A 420 13.39 -12.95 13.76
CA PHE A 420 12.27 -13.63 14.42
C PHE A 420 11.20 -12.63 14.86
N ASP A 421 11.62 -11.52 15.49
CA ASP A 421 10.72 -10.43 15.85
C ASP A 421 9.96 -9.89 14.63
N ASP A 422 10.66 -9.68 13.50
CA ASP A 422 10.05 -9.23 12.25
C ASP A 422 9.01 -10.23 11.71
N PHE A 423 9.21 -11.53 11.96
CA PHE A 423 8.35 -12.60 11.48
C PHE A 423 7.14 -12.83 12.39
N ILE A 424 7.32 -12.82 13.71
CA ILE A 424 6.22 -13.06 14.67
C ILE A 424 5.26 -11.87 14.78
N ASN A 425 5.73 -10.66 14.45
CA ASN A 425 4.89 -9.46 14.35
C ASN A 425 4.07 -9.37 13.05
N LEU A 426 4.19 -10.34 12.14
CA LEU A 426 3.29 -10.45 10.98
C LEU A 426 1.88 -10.84 11.43
N GLU A 427 0.89 -10.55 10.60
CA GLU A 427 -0.47 -11.03 10.85
C GLU A 427 -0.51 -12.58 10.81
N GLU A 428 -1.36 -13.20 11.63
CA GLU A 428 -1.40 -14.67 11.77
C GLU A 428 -1.60 -15.39 10.43
N ASP A 429 -2.41 -14.81 9.54
CA ASP A 429 -2.69 -15.36 8.22
C ASP A 429 -1.49 -15.22 7.27
N GLU A 430 -0.68 -14.17 7.39
CA GLU A 430 0.59 -14.02 6.67
C GLU A 430 1.60 -15.10 7.09
N ILE A 431 1.76 -15.33 8.41
CA ILE A 431 2.63 -16.40 8.95
C ILE A 431 2.20 -17.76 8.39
N LEU A 432 0.90 -18.05 8.44
CA LEU A 432 0.34 -19.28 7.89
C LEU A 432 0.53 -19.38 6.38
N ALA A 433 0.37 -18.28 5.63
CA ALA A 433 0.58 -18.28 4.18
C ALA A 433 2.04 -18.61 3.82
N ILE A 434 3.01 -18.08 4.57
CA ILE A 434 4.44 -18.40 4.41
C ILE A 434 4.70 -19.89 4.70
N LEU A 435 4.11 -20.41 5.80
CA LEU A 435 4.22 -21.83 6.16
C LEU A 435 3.61 -22.74 5.09
N TYR A 436 2.42 -22.42 4.58
CA TYR A 436 1.78 -23.20 3.51
C TYR A 436 2.60 -23.14 2.23
N ASN A 437 3.06 -21.96 1.79
CA ASN A 437 3.95 -21.86 0.64
C ASN A 437 5.20 -22.72 0.79
N SER A 438 5.73 -22.83 2.01
CA SER A 438 6.93 -23.63 2.29
C SER A 438 6.63 -25.13 2.30
N ILE A 439 5.54 -25.55 2.95
CA ILE A 439 5.11 -26.95 3.06
C ILE A 439 4.72 -27.56 1.71
N PHE A 440 4.04 -26.78 0.86
CA PHE A 440 3.61 -27.24 -0.45
C PHE A 440 4.71 -27.12 -1.52
N ASN A 441 5.83 -26.44 -1.27
CA ASN A 441 6.90 -26.24 -2.25
C ASN A 441 7.96 -27.34 -2.16
N ILE A 442 8.05 -28.18 -3.19
CA ILE A 442 8.99 -29.31 -3.24
C ILE A 442 10.44 -28.82 -3.18
N LYS A 443 10.77 -27.71 -3.87
CA LYS A 443 12.13 -27.16 -3.84
C LYS A 443 12.51 -26.70 -2.44
N PHE A 444 11.59 -26.05 -1.74
CA PHE A 444 11.82 -25.67 -0.34
C PHE A 444 12.10 -26.89 0.54
N LEU A 445 11.29 -27.96 0.39
CA LEU A 445 11.51 -29.20 1.13
C LEU A 445 12.85 -29.86 0.79
N GLU A 446 13.29 -29.81 -0.47
CA GLU A 446 14.60 -30.32 -0.91
C GLU A 446 15.79 -29.55 -0.36
N GLU A 447 15.62 -28.26 -0.03
CA GLU A 447 16.66 -27.48 0.65
C GLU A 447 16.80 -27.89 2.12
N ILE A 448 15.69 -28.21 2.81
CA ILE A 448 15.71 -28.51 4.24
C ILE A 448 15.81 -30.01 4.57
N TYR A 449 15.50 -30.89 3.62
CA TYR A 449 15.52 -32.34 3.80
C TYR A 449 16.29 -33.09 2.71
N PRO A 450 16.88 -34.26 3.03
CA PRO A 450 17.42 -35.17 2.02
C PRO A 450 16.34 -35.63 1.02
N PRO A 451 16.68 -35.88 -0.27
CA PRO A 451 15.71 -36.23 -1.30
C PRO A 451 14.81 -37.44 -0.98
N ILE A 452 15.30 -38.41 -0.20
CA ILE A 452 14.50 -39.57 0.21
C ILE A 452 13.35 -39.16 1.15
N LYS A 453 13.62 -38.27 2.11
CA LYS A 453 12.61 -37.77 3.05
C LYS A 453 11.56 -36.93 2.33
N VAL A 454 11.96 -36.13 1.34
CA VAL A 454 11.01 -35.36 0.52
C VAL A 454 10.06 -36.30 -0.23
N LYS A 455 10.59 -37.37 -0.85
CA LYS A 455 9.75 -38.37 -1.51
C LYS A 455 8.78 -39.06 -0.57
N GLU A 456 9.24 -39.44 0.63
CA GLU A 456 8.40 -40.04 1.68
C GLU A 456 7.30 -39.06 2.13
N TYR A 457 7.66 -37.81 2.38
CA TYR A 457 6.74 -36.73 2.74
C TYR A 457 5.65 -36.55 1.68
N VAL A 458 6.03 -36.38 0.42
CA VAL A 458 5.11 -36.19 -0.71
C VAL A 458 4.19 -37.40 -0.88
N ALA A 459 4.73 -38.62 -0.81
CA ALA A 459 3.95 -39.84 -0.93
C ALA A 459 2.92 -39.97 0.21
N LEU A 460 3.31 -39.65 1.44
CA LEU A 460 2.42 -39.71 2.59
C LEU A 460 1.36 -38.61 2.55
N PHE A 461 1.74 -37.38 2.22
CA PHE A 461 0.82 -36.27 2.00
C PHE A 461 -0.27 -36.66 0.98
N ASN A 462 0.15 -37.11 -0.21
CA ASN A 462 -0.77 -37.51 -1.26
C ASN A 462 -1.66 -38.68 -0.85
N LYS A 463 -1.10 -39.71 -0.18
CA LYS A 463 -1.86 -40.86 0.34
C LYS A 463 -2.93 -40.41 1.33
N LEU A 464 -2.57 -39.61 2.32
CA LEU A 464 -3.46 -39.17 3.40
C LEU A 464 -4.56 -38.24 2.86
N PHE A 465 -4.18 -37.19 2.13
CA PHE A 465 -5.12 -36.20 1.63
C PHE A 465 -6.04 -36.78 0.54
N SER A 466 -5.59 -37.77 -0.24
CA SER A 466 -6.46 -38.50 -1.17
C SER A 466 -7.50 -39.36 -0.46
N LYS A 467 -7.15 -40.00 0.66
CA LYS A 467 -8.13 -40.75 1.47
C LYS A 467 -9.17 -39.80 2.07
N LEU A 468 -8.72 -38.70 2.67
CA LEU A 468 -9.56 -37.72 3.37
C LEU A 468 -10.41 -36.84 2.43
N LYS A 469 -10.16 -36.89 1.12
CA LYS A 469 -10.91 -36.14 0.10
C LYS A 469 -12.39 -36.51 0.05
N ASN A 470 -12.70 -37.80 0.19
CA ASN A 470 -14.06 -38.31 -0.06
C ASN A 470 -14.81 -38.65 1.23
N GLU A 471 -14.08 -38.95 2.31
CA GLU A 471 -14.65 -39.48 3.55
C GLU A 471 -13.82 -39.02 4.75
N GLU A 472 -14.48 -38.87 5.90
CA GLU A 472 -13.78 -38.74 7.18
C GLU A 472 -13.27 -40.11 7.65
N LEU A 473 -12.08 -40.15 8.24
CA LEU A 473 -11.48 -41.38 8.74
C LEU A 473 -11.50 -41.40 10.26
N LEU A 474 -11.84 -42.54 10.86
CA LEU A 474 -11.61 -42.73 12.30
C LEU A 474 -10.10 -42.63 12.57
N PHE A 475 -9.71 -41.83 13.57
CA PHE A 475 -8.30 -41.61 13.90
C PHE A 475 -7.56 -42.94 14.18
N ASP A 476 -8.24 -43.89 14.84
CA ASP A 476 -7.67 -45.20 15.17
C ASP A 476 -7.34 -46.07 13.95
N ASN A 477 -7.98 -45.84 12.81
CA ASN A 477 -7.75 -46.60 11.57
C ASN A 477 -6.48 -46.16 10.82
N LEU A 478 -5.86 -45.06 11.24
CA LEU A 478 -4.60 -44.59 10.68
C LEU A 478 -3.43 -45.41 11.23
N ASP A 479 -2.44 -45.66 10.39
CA ASP A 479 -1.17 -46.22 10.87
C ASP A 479 -0.42 -45.19 11.75
N ASP A 480 0.54 -45.66 12.55
CA ASP A 480 1.26 -44.77 13.48
C ASP A 480 1.90 -43.60 12.73
N GLU A 481 2.47 -43.83 11.56
CA GLU A 481 3.14 -42.79 10.76
C GLU A 481 2.13 -41.73 10.25
N GLU A 482 0.97 -42.16 9.77
CA GLU A 482 -0.15 -41.29 9.39
C GLU A 482 -0.65 -40.45 10.57
N LYS A 483 -0.77 -41.02 11.78
CA LYS A 483 -1.26 -40.31 12.98
C LYS A 483 -0.40 -39.10 13.36
N HIS A 484 0.93 -39.20 13.24
CA HIS A 484 1.82 -38.08 13.59
C HIS A 484 1.78 -36.96 12.56
N PHE A 485 1.63 -37.29 11.28
CA PHE A 485 1.37 -36.29 10.26
C PHE A 485 0.01 -35.63 10.45
N VAL A 486 -1.00 -36.37 10.91
CA VAL A 486 -2.29 -35.79 11.25
C VAL A 486 -2.18 -34.76 12.36
N ASP A 487 -1.42 -35.03 13.43
CA ASP A 487 -1.19 -34.06 14.51
C ASP A 487 -0.52 -32.78 13.97
N ALA A 488 0.56 -32.94 13.21
CA ALA A 488 1.27 -31.82 12.58
C ALA A 488 0.37 -30.98 11.66
N PHE A 489 -0.39 -31.64 10.78
CA PHE A 489 -1.31 -30.97 9.86
C PHE A 489 -2.52 -30.36 10.56
N SER A 490 -2.93 -30.89 11.71
CA SER A 490 -3.98 -30.30 12.53
C SER A 490 -3.50 -29.00 13.19
N ARG A 491 -2.26 -28.97 13.70
CA ARG A 491 -1.68 -27.77 14.33
C ARG A 491 -1.55 -26.59 13.39
N ILE A 492 -1.25 -26.85 12.12
CA ILE A 492 -1.22 -25.83 11.06
C ILE A 492 -2.58 -25.64 10.38
N GLY A 493 -3.66 -26.25 10.85
CA GLY A 493 -5.01 -25.99 10.34
C GLY A 493 -5.39 -26.62 9.02
N LEU A 494 -4.63 -27.59 8.52
CA LEU A 494 -5.00 -28.34 7.32
C LEU A 494 -6.00 -29.47 7.62
N LEU A 495 -6.00 -30.00 8.84
CA LEU A 495 -6.89 -31.08 9.26
C LEU A 495 -7.71 -30.69 10.49
N ASN A 496 -8.96 -31.16 10.52
CA ASN A 496 -9.79 -31.13 11.72
C ASN A 496 -9.75 -32.50 12.38
N VAL A 497 -9.27 -32.56 13.62
CA VAL A 497 -9.13 -33.81 14.38
C VAL A 497 -10.02 -33.75 15.62
N THR A 498 -10.95 -34.68 15.69
CA THR A 498 -11.77 -34.97 16.88
C THR A 498 -11.71 -36.48 17.12
N ASP A 499 -12.83 -37.20 17.01
CA ASP A 499 -12.85 -38.66 16.93
C ASP A 499 -12.56 -39.18 15.50
N VAL A 500 -12.77 -38.29 14.53
CA VAL A 500 -12.47 -38.49 13.11
C VAL A 500 -11.50 -37.43 12.62
N VAL A 501 -10.79 -37.77 11.56
CA VAL A 501 -9.89 -36.91 10.79
C VAL A 501 -10.58 -36.55 9.50
N LYS A 502 -10.62 -35.25 9.17
CA LYS A 502 -11.11 -34.73 7.90
C LYS A 502 -10.32 -33.52 7.45
N LEU A 503 -10.34 -33.23 6.15
CA LEU A 503 -9.75 -32.00 5.62
C LEU A 503 -10.47 -30.77 6.19
N SER A 504 -9.71 -29.72 6.49
CA SER A 504 -10.26 -28.41 6.79
C SER A 504 -10.72 -27.70 5.50
N THR A 505 -11.51 -26.64 5.66
CA THR A 505 -11.89 -25.79 4.50
C THR A 505 -10.66 -25.13 3.89
N THR A 506 -9.71 -24.68 4.74
CA THR A 506 -8.40 -24.18 4.32
C THR A 506 -7.65 -25.17 3.45
N ALA A 507 -7.54 -26.44 3.88
CA ALA A 507 -6.87 -27.48 3.10
C ALA A 507 -7.53 -27.71 1.74
N ILE A 508 -8.86 -27.84 1.69
CA ILE A 508 -9.59 -28.04 0.44
C ILE A 508 -9.31 -26.89 -0.53
N ASN A 509 -9.38 -25.66 -0.04
CA ASN A 509 -9.14 -24.47 -0.84
C ASN A 509 -7.69 -24.38 -1.35
N LEU A 510 -6.71 -24.65 -0.50
CA LEU A 510 -5.28 -24.66 -0.87
C LEU A 510 -4.95 -25.75 -1.89
N ILE A 511 -5.51 -26.95 -1.74
CA ILE A 511 -5.34 -28.04 -2.69
C ILE A 511 -5.92 -27.65 -4.06
N ASN A 512 -7.13 -27.09 -4.07
CA ASN A 512 -7.76 -26.61 -5.30
C ASN A 512 -6.95 -25.48 -5.95
N TYR A 513 -6.41 -24.56 -5.14
CA TYR A 513 -5.51 -23.51 -5.59
C TYR A 513 -4.25 -24.08 -6.26
N ASN A 514 -3.57 -25.01 -5.57
CA ASN A 514 -2.31 -25.61 -6.01
C ASN A 514 -2.46 -26.59 -7.18
N SER A 515 -3.65 -27.14 -7.39
CA SER A 515 -3.93 -28.05 -8.53
C SER A 515 -3.76 -27.39 -9.91
N ASN A 516 -3.72 -26.05 -9.97
CA ASN A 516 -3.52 -25.28 -11.19
C ASN A 516 -2.08 -24.74 -11.36
N LEU A 517 -1.15 -25.10 -10.47
CA LEU A 517 0.21 -24.55 -10.42
C LEU A 517 1.26 -25.57 -10.89
N SER A 518 2.48 -25.07 -11.16
CA SER A 518 3.62 -25.79 -11.76
C SER A 518 4.05 -27.09 -11.07
N ASP A 519 4.88 -27.90 -11.74
CA ASP A 519 5.46 -29.18 -11.26
C ASP A 519 6.21 -29.13 -9.91
N ASN A 520 6.56 -27.96 -9.40
CA ASN A 520 7.33 -27.79 -8.15
C ASN A 520 6.47 -27.66 -6.89
N ILE A 521 5.15 -27.76 -7.02
CA ILE A 521 4.21 -27.70 -5.89
C ILE A 521 3.63 -29.09 -5.67
N ILE A 522 3.53 -29.51 -4.40
CA ILE A 522 2.77 -30.69 -3.99
C ILE A 522 1.31 -30.41 -4.33
N SER A 523 0.91 -30.89 -5.50
CA SER A 523 -0.46 -30.91 -5.96
C SER A 523 -0.96 -32.34 -5.92
N LEU A 524 -2.24 -32.52 -5.64
CA LEU A 524 -2.92 -33.77 -5.94
C LEU A 524 -3.12 -33.85 -7.46
N SER A 525 -2.01 -33.98 -8.20
CA SER A 525 -2.00 -34.11 -9.67
C SER A 525 -2.46 -35.51 -10.08
N ASP A 526 -3.75 -35.78 -9.85
CA ASP A 526 -4.59 -36.77 -10.54
C ASP A 526 -6.05 -36.58 -10.10
N TYR A 527 -6.55 -35.34 -10.22
CA TYR A 527 -7.94 -34.97 -9.90
C TYR A 527 -8.86 -35.13 -11.13
N ARG A 528 -8.88 -36.32 -11.73
CA ARG A 528 -9.93 -36.73 -12.68
C ARG A 528 -10.84 -37.79 -12.11
#